data_AF-A0A9E0Z652-F1
#
_entry.id   AF-A0A9E0Z652-F1
#
_cell.length_a   1.000
_cell.length_b   1.000
_cell.length_c   1.000
_cell.angle_alpha   90.00
_cell.angle_beta   90.00
_cell.angle_gamma   90.00
#
_symmetry.space_group_name_H-M   'P 1'
#
loop_
_entity.id
_entity.type
_entity.pdbx_description
1 polymer ?
#
loop_
_entity_poly.entity_id
_entity_poly.type
_entity_poly.pdbx_seq_one_letter_code
_entity_poly.pdbx_strand_id
1 'polypeptide(L)'
;MKNLCNSLRCKNYIDLMQTATGFRFNIFDMMSALVYARVVHPCSKLKTYIEVIPKLFEKYDFSLDQLYSGLGYIGSEYEKIIEIFNHQVALKYPFDTSHSYFDCTNFYFEIDREDDFRPKGPSKEKKNQ
;
A
#
# COMPACT_ATOMS: atom_id res chain seq x y z
N MET A 1 9.85 7.94 -7.87
CA MET A 1 8.98 7.65 -6.71
C MET A 1 9.37 8.42 -5.44
N LYS A 2 10.60 8.31 -4.93
CA LYS A 2 11.02 9.06 -3.72
C LYS A 2 10.76 10.57 -3.79
N ASN A 3 11.18 11.21 -4.89
CA ASN A 3 10.94 12.64 -5.08
C ASN A 3 9.45 12.99 -5.02
N LEU A 4 8.57 12.13 -5.54
CA LEU A 4 7.13 12.32 -5.46
C LEU A 4 6.65 12.28 -4.00
N CYS A 5 6.99 11.22 -3.25
CA CYS A 5 6.63 11.10 -1.82
C CYS A 5 7.13 12.29 -0.99
N ASN A 6 8.38 12.69 -1.16
CA ASN A 6 8.95 13.85 -0.47
C ASN A 6 8.22 15.15 -0.83
N SER A 7 7.81 15.27 -2.08
CA SER A 7 7.19 16.49 -2.58
C SER A 7 5.74 16.69 -2.13
N LEU A 8 5.07 15.62 -1.66
CA LEU A 8 3.74 15.69 -1.03
C LEU A 8 3.82 16.06 0.46
N ARG A 9 5.01 16.05 1.07
CA ARG A 9 5.22 16.43 2.48
C ARG A 9 4.35 15.67 3.51
N CYS A 10 3.84 14.49 3.15
CA CYS A 10 3.01 13.66 4.05
C CYS A 10 3.77 13.19 5.30
N LYS A 11 5.11 13.15 5.27
CA LYS A 11 5.97 12.69 6.37
C LYS A 11 5.63 13.35 7.70
N ASN A 12 5.45 14.68 7.71
CA ASN A 12 5.19 15.42 8.95
C ASN A 12 3.88 14.98 9.64
N TYR A 13 2.86 14.66 8.86
CA TYR A 13 1.57 14.21 9.38
C TYR A 13 1.64 12.77 9.91
N ILE A 14 2.32 11.89 9.18
CA ILE A 14 2.52 10.49 9.61
C ILE A 14 3.40 10.44 10.87
N ASP A 15 4.47 11.24 10.94
CA ASP A 15 5.32 11.35 12.12
C ASP A 15 4.53 11.88 13.33
N LEU A 16 3.62 12.85 13.12
CA LEU A 16 2.71 13.33 14.17
C LEU A 16 1.79 12.22 14.66
N MET A 17 1.15 11.47 13.77
CA MET A 17 0.30 10.34 14.14
C MET A 17 1.07 9.27 14.93
N GLN A 18 2.31 9.00 14.54
CA GLN A 18 3.15 8.01 15.21
C GLN A 18 3.41 8.37 16.69
N THR A 19 3.45 9.66 17.05
CA THR A 19 3.74 10.09 18.43
C THR A 19 2.82 9.47 19.49
N ALA A 20 1.62 9.03 19.11
CA ALA A 20 0.65 8.39 19.99
C ALA A 20 0.86 6.87 20.20
N THR A 21 1.79 6.22 19.50
CA THR A 21 1.89 4.74 19.40
C THR A 21 3.03 4.11 20.20
N GLY A 22 4.01 4.90 20.64
CA GLY A 22 5.20 4.39 21.33
C GLY A 22 6.19 3.59 20.46
N PHE A 23 6.01 3.57 19.13
CA PHE A 23 6.92 2.87 18.23
C PHE A 23 8.34 3.46 18.24
N ARG A 24 9.34 2.57 18.20
CA ARG A 24 10.78 2.90 18.20
C ARG A 24 11.43 2.81 16.81
N PHE A 25 10.62 2.82 15.75
CA PHE A 25 11.04 2.79 14.35
C PHE A 25 10.20 3.82 13.58
N ASN A 26 10.68 4.34 12.46
CA ASN A 26 9.94 5.36 11.71
C ASN A 26 8.88 4.71 10.80
N ILE A 27 7.61 5.01 11.05
CA ILE A 27 6.46 4.45 10.31
C ILE A 27 6.45 4.95 8.86
N PHE A 28 6.78 6.22 8.63
CA PHE A 28 6.81 6.79 7.29
C PHE A 28 7.89 6.14 6.41
N ASP A 29 9.09 5.93 6.96
CA ASP A 29 10.21 5.31 6.26
C ASP A 29 9.89 3.84 5.96
N MET A 30 9.32 3.11 6.93
CA MET A 30 8.85 1.73 6.73
C MET A 30 7.78 1.66 5.63
N MET A 31 6.77 2.53 5.67
CA MET A 31 5.73 2.59 4.64
C MET A 31 6.32 2.92 3.27
N SER A 32 7.24 3.88 3.20
CA SER A 32 7.93 4.27 1.97
C SER A 32 8.75 3.12 1.39
N ALA A 33 9.50 2.39 2.24
CA ALA A 33 10.26 1.20 1.84
C ALA A 33 9.34 0.14 1.20
N LEU A 34 8.20 -0.12 1.83
CA LEU A 34 7.22 -1.09 1.33
C LEU A 34 6.64 -0.67 -0.02
N VAL A 35 6.26 0.61 -0.17
CA VAL A 35 5.76 1.13 -1.45
C VAL A 35 6.81 1.01 -2.54
N TYR A 36 8.06 1.42 -2.27
CA TYR A 36 9.13 1.33 -3.25
C TYR A 36 9.45 -0.13 -3.61
N ALA A 37 9.52 -1.01 -2.61
CA ALA A 37 9.75 -2.42 -2.82
C ALA A 37 8.65 -3.04 -3.69
N ARG A 38 7.38 -2.65 -3.48
CA ARG A 38 6.27 -3.14 -4.29
C ARG A 38 6.35 -2.70 -5.75
N VAL A 39 6.83 -1.48 -6.02
CA VAL A 39 7.05 -0.98 -7.38
C VAL A 39 8.21 -1.72 -8.07
N VAL A 40 9.28 -2.02 -7.32
CA VAL A 40 10.49 -2.69 -7.86
C VAL A 40 10.26 -4.18 -8.08
N HIS A 41 9.76 -4.90 -7.09
CA HIS A 41 9.56 -6.35 -7.16
C HIS A 41 8.38 -6.79 -6.28
N PRO A 42 7.18 -7.01 -6.84
CA PRO A 42 6.05 -7.57 -6.11
C PRO A 42 6.33 -8.97 -5.58
N CYS A 43 6.37 -9.14 -4.25
CA CYS A 43 6.48 -10.45 -3.62
C CYS A 43 5.85 -10.48 -2.21
N SER A 44 5.98 -11.60 -1.51
CA SER A 44 5.48 -11.74 -0.13
C SER A 44 6.16 -10.76 0.82
N LYS A 45 5.53 -10.48 1.97
CA LYS A 45 6.07 -9.55 2.99
C LYS A 45 7.45 -9.99 3.49
N LEU A 46 7.60 -11.28 3.78
CA LEU A 46 8.86 -11.88 4.21
C LEU A 46 9.95 -11.73 3.13
N LYS A 47 9.64 -12.08 1.87
CA LYS A 47 10.59 -11.96 0.77
C LYS A 47 10.95 -10.49 0.49
N THR A 48 9.98 -9.59 0.62
CA THR A 48 10.19 -8.14 0.50
C THR A 48 11.21 -7.65 1.52
N TYR A 49 11.07 -8.06 2.78
CA TYR A 49 11.97 -7.71 3.88
C TYR A 49 13.38 -8.29 3.69
N ILE A 50 13.50 -9.55 3.32
CA ILE A 50 14.80 -10.24 3.23
C ILE A 50 15.56 -9.84 1.96
N GLU A 51 14.89 -9.73 0.82
CA GLU A 51 15.56 -9.65 -0.48
C GLU A 51 15.46 -8.29 -1.17
N VAL A 52 14.39 -7.54 -0.94
CA VAL A 52 14.09 -6.32 -1.71
C VAL A 52 14.52 -5.07 -0.94
N ILE A 53 14.04 -4.90 0.31
CA ILE A 53 14.34 -3.73 1.15
C ILE A 53 15.86 -3.49 1.30
N PRO A 54 16.71 -4.52 1.55
CA PRO A 54 18.17 -4.33 1.69
C PRO A 54 18.87 -3.87 0.40
N LYS A 55 18.22 -4.01 -0.75
CA LYS A 55 18.73 -3.60 -2.06
C LYS A 55 18.17 -2.24 -2.51
N LEU A 56 17.29 -1.61 -1.73
CA LEU A 56 16.84 -0.26 -2.01
C LEU A 56 17.99 0.73 -1.80
N PHE A 57 17.88 1.89 -2.46
CA PHE A 57 18.92 2.92 -2.42
C PHE A 57 19.17 3.47 -1.01
N GLU A 58 18.12 3.56 -0.20
CA GLU A 58 18.21 4.03 1.19
C GLU A 58 18.29 2.86 2.15
N LYS A 59 19.00 3.06 3.26
CA LYS A 59 18.96 2.14 4.39
C LYS A 59 17.70 2.42 5.20
N TYR A 60 17.00 1.36 5.54
CA TYR A 60 15.83 1.41 6.41
C TYR A 60 16.12 0.64 7.70
N ASP A 61 15.73 1.21 8.83
CA ASP A 61 16.01 0.67 10.16
C ASP A 61 14.71 0.25 10.84
N PHE A 62 14.32 -1.00 10.60
CA PHE A 62 13.25 -1.68 11.31
C PHE A 62 13.43 -3.21 11.22
N SER A 63 12.99 -3.93 12.23
CA SER A 63 12.96 -5.40 12.23
C SER A 63 11.74 -5.94 11.48
N LEU A 64 11.74 -7.25 11.20
CA LEU A 64 10.58 -7.92 10.62
C LEU A 64 9.34 -7.85 11.54
N ASP A 65 9.53 -7.97 12.85
CA ASP A 65 8.44 -7.85 13.83
C ASP A 65 7.86 -6.43 13.83
N GLN A 66 8.73 -5.42 13.77
CA GLN A 66 8.32 -4.02 13.65
C GLN A 66 7.57 -3.76 12.34
N LEU A 67 7.98 -4.39 11.23
CA LEU A 67 7.24 -4.34 9.96
C LEU A 67 5.82 -4.86 10.13
N TYR A 68 5.61 -5.99 10.82
CA TYR A 68 4.28 -6.54 11.04
C TYR A 68 3.44 -5.68 12.00
N SER A 69 4.02 -5.20 13.11
CA SER A 69 3.34 -4.28 14.02
C SER A 69 2.95 -2.97 13.32
N GLY A 70 3.86 -2.41 12.52
CA GLY A 70 3.64 -1.21 11.74
C GLY A 70 2.57 -1.39 10.66
N LEU A 71 2.52 -2.55 9.99
CA LEU A 71 1.43 -2.88 9.06
C LEU A 71 0.07 -2.95 9.78
N GLY A 72 0.03 -3.50 10.98
CA GLY A 72 -1.20 -3.49 11.81
C GLY A 72 -1.67 -2.07 12.11
N TYR A 73 -0.75 -1.19 12.49
CA TYR A 73 -1.05 0.22 12.74
C TYR A 73 -1.49 0.99 11.49
N ILE A 74 -0.78 0.83 10.37
CA ILE A 74 -1.17 1.45 9.09
C ILE A 74 -2.56 0.97 8.68
N GLY A 75 -2.86 -0.31 8.90
CA GLY A 75 -4.19 -0.88 8.65
C GLY A 75 -5.27 -0.29 9.55
N SER A 76 -5.00 -0.05 10.84
CA SER A 76 -6.00 0.56 11.75
C SER A 76 -6.23 2.04 11.47
N GLU A 77 -5.23 2.74 10.93
CA GLU A 77 -5.29 4.18 10.64
C GLU A 77 -5.47 4.50 9.14
N TYR A 78 -5.83 3.51 8.33
CA TYR A 78 -5.76 3.60 6.86
C TYR A 78 -6.57 4.78 6.29
N GLU A 79 -7.75 5.07 6.86
CA GLU A 79 -8.62 6.18 6.42
C GLU A 79 -7.91 7.54 6.57
N LYS A 80 -7.30 7.77 7.73
CA LYS A 80 -6.56 9.01 8.02
C LYS A 80 -5.35 9.14 7.10
N ILE A 81 -4.64 8.03 6.86
CA ILE A 81 -3.50 8.02 5.94
C ILE A 81 -3.97 8.39 4.53
N ILE A 82 -5.03 7.77 4.01
CA ILE A 82 -5.59 8.09 2.71
C ILE A 82 -6.02 9.56 2.63
N GLU A 83 -6.69 10.07 3.66
CA GLU A 83 -7.13 11.47 3.74
C GLU A 83 -5.94 12.44 3.64
N ILE A 84 -4.86 12.18 4.40
CA ILE A 84 -3.63 12.98 4.35
C ILE A 84 -3.06 13.01 2.93
N PHE A 85 -2.93 11.85 2.27
CA PHE A 85 -2.40 11.78 0.92
C PHE A 85 -3.31 12.48 -0.10
N ASN A 86 -4.62 12.27 -0.03
CA ASN A 86 -5.58 12.93 -0.92
C ASN A 86 -5.54 14.45 -0.75
N HIS A 87 -5.49 14.93 0.49
CA HIS A 87 -5.39 16.36 0.77
C HIS A 87 -4.09 16.96 0.20
N GLN A 88 -2.94 16.32 0.41
CA GLN A 88 -1.66 16.80 -0.12
C GLN A 88 -1.61 16.74 -1.65
N VAL A 89 -2.19 15.71 -2.26
CA VAL A 89 -2.29 15.59 -3.72
C VAL A 89 -3.17 16.70 -4.28
N ALA A 90 -4.35 16.96 -3.71
CA ALA A 90 -5.26 18.00 -4.18
C ALA A 90 -4.67 19.41 -4.07
N LEU A 91 -3.89 19.68 -3.02
CA LEU A 91 -3.16 20.96 -2.88
C LEU A 91 -2.08 21.14 -3.95
N LYS A 92 -1.43 20.05 -4.37
CA LYS A 92 -0.30 20.09 -5.29
C LYS A 92 -0.72 20.00 -6.75
N TYR A 93 -1.72 19.20 -7.04
CA TYR A 93 -2.21 18.88 -8.36
C TYR A 93 -3.70 19.25 -8.39
N PRO A 94 -4.05 20.49 -8.81
CA PRO A 94 -5.44 20.88 -8.92
C PRO A 94 -6.15 19.96 -9.90
N PHE A 95 -7.33 19.48 -9.50
CA PHE A 95 -8.14 18.59 -10.32
C PHE A 95 -8.74 19.39 -11.48
N ASP A 96 -8.34 19.04 -12.70
CA ASP A 96 -9.03 19.51 -13.91
C ASP A 96 -10.12 18.50 -14.27
N THR A 97 -11.38 18.90 -14.14
CA THR A 97 -12.56 18.08 -14.47
C THR A 97 -13.03 18.28 -15.90
N SER A 98 -12.26 18.97 -16.76
CA SER A 98 -12.60 19.16 -18.17
C SER A 98 -12.68 17.83 -18.94
N HIS A 99 -11.92 16.82 -18.51
CA HIS A 99 -11.89 15.49 -19.09
C HIS A 99 -11.98 14.44 -17.98
N SER A 100 -12.99 13.58 -18.06
CA SER A 100 -13.18 12.48 -17.11
C SER A 100 -12.86 11.15 -17.77
N TYR A 101 -11.88 10.44 -17.22
CA TYR A 101 -11.55 9.07 -17.63
C TYR A 101 -12.20 8.09 -16.64
N PHE A 102 -13.02 7.18 -17.15
CA PHE A 102 -13.63 6.11 -16.36
C PHE A 102 -12.92 4.80 -16.67
N ASP A 103 -12.33 4.19 -15.65
CA ASP A 103 -11.77 2.85 -15.74
C ASP A 103 -12.70 1.86 -15.04
N CYS A 104 -13.20 0.88 -15.79
CA CYS A 104 -14.08 -0.16 -15.28
C CYS A 104 -13.26 -1.31 -14.68
N THR A 105 -12.71 -1.11 -13.48
CA THR A 105 -12.07 -2.21 -12.74
C THR A 105 -13.15 -2.99 -11.97
N ASN A 106 -13.55 -4.15 -12.50
CA ASN A 106 -14.46 -5.06 -11.83
C ASN A 106 -13.71 -5.90 -10.78
N PHE A 107 -14.06 -5.72 -9.50
CA PHE A 107 -13.56 -6.57 -8.41
C PHE A 107 -14.40 -7.84 -8.32
N TYR A 108 -13.86 -8.96 -8.81
CA TYR A 108 -14.42 -10.28 -8.57
C TYR A 108 -13.76 -10.89 -7.33
N PHE A 109 -14.53 -11.05 -6.27
CA PHE A 109 -14.15 -11.92 -5.17
C PHE A 109 -14.45 -13.36 -5.58
N GLU A 110 -13.52 -14.28 -5.33
CA GLU A 110 -13.80 -15.71 -5.50
C GLU A 110 -14.97 -16.08 -4.58
N ILE A 111 -16.03 -16.63 -5.17
CA ILE A 111 -17.15 -17.18 -4.43
C ILE A 111 -16.97 -18.69 -4.34
N ASP A 112 -17.05 -19.25 -3.14
CA ASP A 112 -16.94 -20.70 -2.96
C ASP A 112 -18.18 -21.45 -3.46
N ARG A 113 -19.33 -20.75 -3.54
CA ARG A 113 -20.62 -21.28 -3.97
C ARG A 113 -21.12 -20.55 -5.20
N GLU A 114 -21.61 -21.32 -6.17
CA GLU A 114 -22.25 -20.80 -7.37
C GLU A 114 -23.54 -20.06 -7.02
N ASP A 115 -23.81 -18.99 -7.76
CA ASP A 115 -25.13 -18.38 -7.85
C ASP A 115 -25.59 -18.32 -9.30
N ASP A 116 -26.86 -17.98 -9.52
CA ASP A 116 -27.48 -17.93 -10.85
C ASP A 116 -26.77 -16.99 -11.85
N PHE A 117 -25.92 -16.08 -11.35
CA PHE A 117 -25.18 -15.10 -12.17
C PHE A 117 -23.71 -15.47 -12.37
N ARG A 118 -23.14 -16.32 -11.51
CA ARG A 118 -21.70 -16.65 -11.43
C ARG A 118 -21.50 -18.16 -11.30
N PRO A 119 -21.73 -18.94 -12.37
CA PRO A 119 -21.40 -20.37 -12.41
C PRO A 119 -19.88 -20.57 -12.33
N LYS A 120 -19.40 -21.72 -11.82
CA LYS A 120 -17.96 -22.01 -11.82
C LYS A 120 -17.48 -22.16 -13.25
N GLY A 121 -16.49 -21.34 -13.59
CA GLY A 121 -15.71 -21.52 -14.80
C GLY A 121 -14.75 -22.70 -14.67
N PRO A 122 -14.22 -23.21 -15.80
CA PRO A 122 -13.25 -24.29 -15.78
C PRO A 122 -12.01 -23.91 -14.96
N SER A 123 -11.54 -24.85 -14.12
CA SER A 123 -10.33 -24.66 -13.33
C SER A 123 -9.14 -24.32 -14.24
N LYS A 124 -8.16 -23.56 -13.73
CA LYS A 124 -6.90 -23.26 -14.44
C LYS A 124 -6.17 -24.52 -14.92
N GLU A 125 -6.44 -25.67 -14.31
CA GLU A 125 -5.90 -26.99 -14.70
C GLU A 125 -6.75 -27.75 -15.74
N LYS A 126 -7.79 -27.12 -16.35
CA LYS A 126 -8.75 -27.78 -17.25
C LYS A 126 -9.40 -29.05 -16.68
N LYS A 127 -9.55 -29.10 -15.35
CA LYS A 127 -10.35 -30.13 -14.70
C LYS A 127 -11.78 -29.63 -14.66
N ASN A 128 -12.70 -30.39 -15.23
CA ASN A 128 -14.12 -30.23 -14.99
C ASN A 128 -14.36 -30.69 -13.54
N GLN A 129 -14.84 -29.78 -12.68
CA GLN A 129 -15.40 -30.16 -11.38
C GLN A 129 -16.87 -30.48 -11.56
#